data_AF-A0A136LEJ8-F1
#
_entry.id   AF-A0A136LEJ8-F1
#
_cell.length_a   1.000
_cell.length_b   1.000
_cell.length_c   1.000
_cell.angle_alpha   90.00
_cell.angle_beta   90.00
_cell.angle_gamma   90.00
#
_symmetry.space_group_name_H-M   'P 1'
#
loop_
_entity.id
_entity.type
_entity.pdbx_description
1 polymer ?
#
loop_
_entity_poly.entity_id
_entity_poly.type
_entity_poly.pdbx_seq_one_letter_code
_entity_poly.pdbx_strand_id
1 'polypeptide(L)'
;FEGPKRARTADQGIDSLMGRVDTIITIPNDRIQSVVEKRTPVNDAFRVADDVLRQGVQGISDIITIPGSINVDFADVRSVMTGAGPALMGIGYGVGDQRALQAAQSASNSPLLEQTINGARGVLVNITSGVDLTLQEVTEAMDYLHGLCDGSEADIYFGTVLDPNLDGSVRITVLATGFLPIERVVEPLETVKATEPEPERHRAVVHAAGFSTQKLVDVPPVPNEGDAPVVNARPAQRGEDFDAEDVYDDSDLDIPAFIREHQAAKQ
;
A
#
# COMPACT_ATOMS: atom_id res chain seq x y z
N PHE A 1 2.75 -9.43 6.63
CA PHE A 1 3.80 -9.89 7.57
C PHE A 1 3.57 -9.43 9.01
N GLU A 2 2.87 -8.31 9.22
CA GLU A 2 2.63 -7.72 10.56
C GLU A 2 1.50 -8.38 11.38
N GLY A 3 0.71 -9.26 10.76
CA GLY A 3 -0.35 -10.04 11.39
C GLY A 3 -1.73 -9.35 11.42
N PRO A 4 -2.82 -10.12 11.57
CA PRO A 4 -4.19 -9.63 11.41
C PRO A 4 -4.63 -8.64 12.51
N LYS A 5 -3.99 -8.69 13.69
CA LYS A 5 -4.28 -7.73 14.78
C LYS A 5 -3.88 -6.31 14.40
N ARG A 6 -2.73 -6.13 13.75
CA ARG A 6 -2.26 -4.81 13.28
C ARG A 6 -3.14 -4.29 12.17
N ALA A 7 -3.52 -5.13 11.20
CA ALA A 7 -4.47 -4.76 10.15
C ALA A 7 -5.80 -4.22 10.69
N ARG A 8 -6.44 -4.94 11.63
CA ARG A 8 -7.69 -4.47 12.27
C ARG A 8 -7.53 -3.14 13.02
N THR A 9 -6.37 -2.94 13.64
CA THR A 9 -6.07 -1.68 14.35
C THR A 9 -5.91 -0.52 13.36
N ALA A 10 -5.26 -0.78 12.22
CA ALA A 10 -5.12 0.20 11.14
C ALA A 10 -6.49 0.57 10.54
N ASP A 11 -7.35 -0.41 10.26
CA ASP A 11 -8.71 -0.17 9.74
C ASP A 11 -9.53 0.73 10.70
N GLN A 12 -9.50 0.43 12.00
CA GLN A 12 -10.17 1.25 13.02
C GLN A 12 -9.60 2.67 13.09
N GLY A 13 -8.29 2.83 12.89
CA GLY A 13 -7.62 4.11 12.82
C GLY A 13 -8.05 4.93 11.60
N ILE A 14 -8.12 4.29 10.43
CA ILE A 14 -8.59 4.88 9.17
C ILE A 14 -10.02 5.38 9.33
N ASP A 15 -10.93 4.55 9.86
CA ASP A 15 -12.32 4.92 10.11
C ASP A 15 -12.43 6.11 11.08
N SER A 16 -11.59 6.12 12.12
CA SER A 16 -11.54 7.22 13.10
C SER A 16 -11.00 8.53 12.52
N LEU A 17 -10.15 8.46 11.49
CA LEU A 17 -9.58 9.62 10.80
C LEU A 17 -10.53 10.18 9.73
N MET A 18 -11.30 9.32 9.07
CA MET A 18 -12.16 9.70 7.93
C MET A 18 -13.16 10.81 8.27
N GLY A 19 -13.64 10.90 9.51
CA GLY A 19 -14.54 11.98 9.97
C GLY A 19 -13.83 13.26 10.42
N ARG A 20 -12.49 13.32 10.38
CA ARG A 20 -11.67 14.42 10.91
C ARG A 20 -10.74 15.05 9.88
N VAL A 21 -10.61 14.45 8.70
CA VAL A 21 -9.74 14.92 7.61
C VAL A 21 -10.55 15.13 6.35
N ASP A 22 -10.13 16.08 5.52
CA ASP A 22 -10.76 16.34 4.22
C ASP A 22 -10.46 15.23 3.20
N THR A 23 -9.22 14.73 3.20
CA THR A 23 -8.73 13.67 2.32
C THR A 23 -7.84 12.71 3.12
N ILE A 24 -7.98 11.41 2.88
CA ILE A 24 -7.13 10.37 3.46
C ILE A 24 -6.41 9.61 2.35
N ILE A 25 -5.08 9.61 2.38
CA ILE A 25 -4.24 8.86 1.45
C ILE A 25 -3.74 7.62 2.18
N THR A 26 -4.09 6.43 1.69
CA THR A 26 -3.66 5.16 2.27
C THR A 26 -2.57 4.54 1.41
N ILE A 27 -1.43 4.20 2.01
CA ILE A 27 -0.33 3.49 1.36
C ILE A 27 -0.25 2.09 1.97
N PRO A 28 -0.68 1.05 1.24
CA PRO A 28 -0.62 -0.33 1.75
C PRO A 28 0.83 -0.85 1.79
N ASN A 29 1.30 -1.19 2.99
CA ASN A 29 2.65 -1.76 3.18
C ASN A 29 2.88 -3.04 2.37
N ASP A 30 1.83 -3.80 2.06
CA ASP A 30 1.93 -5.00 1.24
C ASP A 30 2.36 -4.70 -0.21
N ARG A 31 2.12 -3.48 -0.71
CA ARG A 31 2.58 -3.06 -2.04
C ARG A 31 4.07 -2.75 -2.08
N ILE A 32 4.66 -2.42 -0.95
CA ILE A 32 6.12 -2.23 -0.86
C ILE A 32 6.84 -3.53 -1.21
N GLN A 33 6.27 -4.70 -0.85
CA GLN A 33 6.82 -6.00 -1.22
C GLN A 33 6.93 -6.22 -2.74
N SER A 34 6.11 -5.51 -3.54
CA SER A 34 6.15 -5.60 -4.99
C SER A 34 7.27 -4.77 -5.63
N VAL A 35 7.80 -3.77 -4.90
CA VAL A 35 8.85 -2.85 -5.39
C VAL A 35 10.24 -3.17 -4.80
N VAL A 36 10.32 -3.92 -3.70
CA VAL A 36 11.59 -4.32 -3.08
C VAL A 36 12.09 -5.68 -3.57
N GLU A 37 13.40 -5.84 -3.69
CA GLU A 37 14.00 -7.12 -4.06
C GLU A 37 13.84 -8.17 -2.94
N LYS A 38 13.74 -9.46 -3.30
CA LYS A 38 13.52 -10.57 -2.34
C LYS A 38 14.58 -10.69 -1.24
N ARG A 39 15.76 -10.11 -1.43
CA ARG A 39 16.89 -10.17 -0.48
C ARG A 39 17.06 -8.87 0.32
N THR A 40 16.17 -7.90 0.12
CA THR A 40 16.21 -6.61 0.82
C THR A 40 16.00 -6.83 2.32
N PRO A 41 16.90 -6.32 3.19
CA PRO A 41 16.69 -6.33 4.63
C PRO A 41 15.41 -5.59 5.02
N VAL A 42 14.78 -5.99 6.14
CA VAL A 42 13.52 -5.38 6.62
C VAL A 42 13.64 -3.87 6.82
N ASN A 43 14.75 -3.38 7.37
CA ASN A 43 14.99 -1.95 7.57
C ASN A 43 15.05 -1.18 6.25
N ASP A 44 15.67 -1.76 5.22
CA ASP A 44 15.74 -1.13 3.91
C ASP A 44 14.39 -1.20 3.17
N ALA A 45 13.59 -2.24 3.41
CA ALA A 45 12.22 -2.30 2.91
C ALA A 45 11.33 -1.20 3.53
N PHE A 46 11.46 -0.91 4.82
CA PHE A 46 10.74 0.21 5.45
C PHE A 46 11.19 1.57 4.94
N ARG A 47 12.47 1.74 4.61
CA ARG A 47 12.95 2.97 3.96
C ARG A 47 12.27 3.25 2.62
N VAL A 48 11.88 2.20 1.88
CA VAL A 48 11.09 2.36 0.67
C VAL A 48 9.68 2.85 0.99
N ALA A 49 9.07 2.40 2.09
CA ALA A 49 7.81 2.96 2.60
C ALA A 49 7.92 4.47 2.85
N ASP A 50 8.96 4.84 3.58
CA ASP A 50 9.23 6.23 3.97
C ASP A 50 9.49 7.09 2.74
N ASP A 51 10.21 6.57 1.75
CA ASP A 51 10.45 7.31 0.50
C ASP A 51 9.15 7.50 -0.31
N VAL A 52 8.25 6.51 -0.35
CA VAL A 52 6.93 6.68 -0.97
C VAL A 52 6.11 7.75 -0.27
N LEU A 53 6.06 7.75 1.07
CA LEU A 53 5.40 8.79 1.86
C LEU A 53 6.01 10.17 1.57
N ARG A 54 7.34 10.24 1.57
CA ARG A 54 8.08 11.47 1.25
C ARG A 54 7.75 11.98 -0.14
N GLN A 55 7.79 11.13 -1.15
CA GLN A 55 7.45 11.49 -2.54
C GLN A 55 6.00 11.94 -2.66
N GLY A 56 5.09 11.35 -1.88
CA GLY A 56 3.69 11.75 -1.88
C GLY A 56 3.43 13.13 -1.30
N VAL A 57 4.01 13.41 -0.13
CA VAL A 57 3.94 14.75 0.48
C VAL A 57 4.64 15.78 -0.40
N GLN A 58 5.80 15.41 -0.95
CA GLN A 58 6.55 16.27 -1.88
C GLN A 58 5.72 16.58 -3.14
N GLY A 59 5.08 15.59 -3.75
CA GLY A 59 4.31 15.78 -4.98
C GLY A 59 3.20 16.82 -4.85
N ILE A 60 2.52 16.87 -3.72
CA ILE A 60 1.46 17.85 -3.44
C ILE A 60 2.06 19.20 -3.05
N SER A 61 3.09 19.18 -2.19
CA SER A 61 3.70 20.41 -1.67
C SER A 61 4.44 21.19 -2.75
N ASP A 62 5.13 20.50 -3.66
CA ASP A 62 5.93 21.12 -4.71
C ASP A 62 5.05 21.89 -5.70
N ILE A 63 3.86 21.37 -6.05
CA ILE A 63 2.90 22.07 -6.91
C ILE A 63 2.48 23.42 -6.32
N ILE A 64 2.35 23.50 -4.98
CA ILE A 64 1.87 24.70 -4.29
C ILE A 64 3.01 25.68 -4.04
N THR A 65 4.18 25.17 -3.66
CA THR A 65 5.26 25.98 -3.08
C THR A 65 6.36 26.33 -4.07
N ILE A 66 6.59 25.51 -5.10
CA ILE A 66 7.65 25.71 -6.07
C ILE A 66 7.06 26.33 -7.33
N PRO A 67 7.51 27.53 -7.71
CA PRO A 67 7.04 28.16 -8.94
C PRO A 67 7.35 27.30 -10.16
N GLY A 68 6.30 26.83 -10.80
CA GLY A 68 6.34 26.14 -12.08
C GLY A 68 6.26 27.07 -13.30
N SER A 69 6.53 26.52 -14.48
CA SER A 69 6.10 27.16 -15.74
C SER A 69 4.57 27.21 -15.84
N ILE A 70 3.91 26.22 -15.23
CA ILE A 70 2.46 26.09 -15.07
C ILE A 70 2.24 25.81 -13.60
N ASN A 71 1.64 26.76 -12.90
CA ASN A 71 1.35 26.65 -11.47
C ASN A 71 -0.13 26.31 -11.28
N VAL A 72 -0.40 25.42 -10.34
CA VAL A 72 -1.75 25.23 -9.79
C VAL A 72 -1.87 26.17 -8.60
N ASP A 73 -3.00 26.83 -8.41
CA ASP A 73 -3.18 27.67 -7.23
C ASP A 73 -3.67 26.85 -6.01
N PHE A 74 -3.64 27.44 -4.82
CA PHE A 74 -4.09 26.74 -3.62
C PHE A 74 -5.60 26.50 -3.63
N ALA A 75 -6.40 27.32 -4.33
CA ALA A 75 -7.83 27.15 -4.41
C ALA A 75 -8.20 25.91 -5.24
N ASP A 76 -7.47 25.66 -6.32
CA ASP A 76 -7.58 24.47 -7.17
C ASP A 76 -7.27 23.21 -6.36
N VAL A 77 -6.12 23.16 -5.67
CA VAL A 77 -5.76 22.02 -4.80
C VAL A 77 -6.80 21.82 -3.70
N ARG A 78 -7.25 22.91 -3.07
CA ARG A 78 -8.30 22.84 -2.04
C ARG A 78 -9.62 22.32 -2.61
N SER A 79 -9.99 22.68 -3.84
CA SER A 79 -11.23 22.22 -4.46
C SER A 79 -11.25 20.70 -4.66
N VAL A 80 -10.12 20.12 -5.05
CA VAL A 80 -9.95 18.66 -5.22
C VAL A 80 -9.90 17.94 -3.88
N MET A 81 -9.22 18.50 -2.87
CA MET A 81 -8.97 17.80 -1.61
C MET A 81 -10.04 18.01 -0.54
N THR A 82 -10.88 19.04 -0.62
CA THR A 82 -11.90 19.33 0.42
C THR A 82 -13.01 18.29 0.38
N GLY A 83 -13.18 17.53 1.47
CA GLY A 83 -14.22 16.51 1.58
C GLY A 83 -14.12 15.37 0.54
N ALA A 84 -12.94 15.16 -0.04
CA ALA A 84 -12.74 14.18 -1.11
C ALA A 84 -12.73 12.74 -0.57
N GLY A 85 -12.48 12.57 0.73
CA GLY A 85 -12.47 11.27 1.39
C GLY A 85 -11.24 10.44 1.00
N PRO A 86 -11.40 9.13 0.69
CA PRO A 86 -10.29 8.29 0.27
C PRO A 86 -9.64 8.79 -1.02
N ALA A 87 -8.32 8.86 -1.01
CA ALA A 87 -7.50 9.23 -2.14
C ALA A 87 -6.42 8.19 -2.42
N LEU A 88 -6.04 8.12 -3.69
CA LEU A 88 -5.03 7.20 -4.19
C LEU A 88 -3.90 7.98 -4.83
N MET A 89 -2.69 7.46 -4.71
CA MET A 89 -1.49 8.10 -5.22
C MET A 89 -0.69 7.14 -6.11
N GLY A 90 -0.38 7.62 -7.30
CA GLY A 90 0.47 6.93 -8.27
C GLY A 90 1.71 7.74 -8.58
N ILE A 91 2.87 7.09 -8.65
CA ILE A 91 4.13 7.73 -9.02
C ILE A 91 4.71 6.95 -10.20
N GLY A 92 5.12 7.68 -11.23
CA GLY A 92 5.70 7.13 -12.44
C GLY A 92 6.92 7.91 -12.89
N TYR A 93 7.83 7.20 -13.54
CA TYR A 93 9.07 7.72 -14.08
C TYR A 93 9.16 7.36 -15.55
N GLY A 94 9.70 8.27 -16.36
CA GLY A 94 9.92 8.03 -17.78
C GLY A 94 11.19 8.71 -18.28
N VAL A 95 11.78 8.11 -19.31
CA VAL A 95 13.03 8.56 -19.94
C VAL A 95 12.95 8.39 -21.47
N GLY A 96 13.72 9.17 -22.21
CA GLY A 96 13.74 9.13 -23.69
C GLY A 96 12.59 9.89 -24.34
N ASP A 97 12.30 9.57 -25.61
CA ASP A 97 11.45 10.39 -26.49
C ASP A 97 9.97 10.46 -26.06
N GLN A 98 9.46 9.43 -25.37
CA GLN A 98 8.08 9.37 -24.86
C GLN A 98 8.03 9.39 -23.32
N ARG A 99 9.02 10.02 -22.70
CA ARG A 99 9.18 10.03 -21.24
C ARG A 99 7.96 10.50 -20.46
N ALA A 100 7.27 11.56 -20.91
CA ALA A 100 6.09 12.05 -20.20
C ALA A 100 4.91 11.07 -20.28
N LEU A 101 4.63 10.52 -21.47
CA LEU A 101 3.59 9.52 -21.65
C LEU A 101 3.90 8.23 -20.87
N GLN A 102 5.14 7.76 -20.90
CA GLN A 102 5.58 6.60 -20.12
C GLN A 102 5.46 6.84 -18.61
N ALA A 103 5.85 8.02 -18.13
CA ALA A 103 5.70 8.40 -16.74
C ALA A 103 4.22 8.41 -16.33
N ALA A 104 3.32 8.94 -17.17
CA ALA A 104 1.88 8.95 -16.92
C ALA A 104 1.30 7.52 -16.86
N GLN A 105 1.69 6.65 -17.79
CA GLN A 105 1.32 5.22 -17.80
C GLN A 105 1.85 4.48 -16.58
N SER A 106 3.09 4.76 -16.18
CA SER A 106 3.69 4.17 -14.98
C SER A 106 3.00 4.67 -13.71
N ALA A 107 2.57 5.93 -13.67
CA ALA A 107 1.89 6.50 -12.52
C ALA A 107 0.47 5.92 -12.37
N SER A 108 -0.29 5.83 -13.47
CA SER A 108 -1.66 5.27 -13.47
C SER A 108 -1.72 3.78 -13.14
N ASN A 109 -0.63 3.04 -13.41
CA ASN A 109 -0.48 1.62 -13.10
C ASN A 109 0.49 1.38 -11.93
N SER A 110 0.77 2.40 -11.11
CA SER A 110 1.74 2.28 -10.04
C SER A 110 1.31 1.19 -9.05
N PRO A 111 2.22 0.32 -8.58
CA PRO A 111 1.89 -0.73 -7.61
C PRO A 111 1.35 -0.19 -6.28
N LEU A 112 1.57 1.09 -6.00
CA LEU A 112 1.09 1.81 -4.82
C LEU A 112 -0.41 2.11 -4.86
N LEU A 113 -1.02 2.01 -6.04
CA LEU A 113 -2.44 2.19 -6.23
C LEU A 113 -3.18 0.90 -5.83
N GLU A 114 -4.09 1.00 -4.87
CA GLU A 114 -4.99 -0.10 -4.51
C GLU A 114 -6.02 -0.37 -5.61
N GLN A 115 -6.41 0.68 -6.34
CA GLN A 115 -7.37 0.67 -7.44
C GLN A 115 -6.82 1.51 -8.58
N THR A 116 -7.25 1.22 -9.81
CA THR A 116 -6.90 2.09 -10.94
C THR A 116 -7.45 3.50 -10.70
N ILE A 117 -6.83 4.51 -11.31
CA ILE A 117 -7.31 5.90 -11.26
C ILE A 117 -8.66 6.10 -11.96
N ASN A 118 -9.28 5.02 -12.45
CA ASN A 118 -10.51 5.06 -13.21
C ASN A 118 -11.68 5.46 -12.30
N GLY A 119 -12.51 6.38 -12.77
CA GLY A 119 -13.66 6.85 -12.01
C GLY A 119 -13.33 7.91 -10.95
N ALA A 120 -12.09 8.42 -10.92
CA ALA A 120 -11.74 9.57 -10.10
C ALA A 120 -12.41 10.84 -10.65
N ARG A 121 -13.00 11.63 -9.75
CA ARG A 121 -13.68 12.90 -10.07
C ARG A 121 -12.78 14.11 -9.90
N GLY A 122 -11.79 14.02 -9.02
CA GLY A 122 -10.80 15.07 -8.81
C GLY A 122 -9.40 14.48 -8.94
N VAL A 123 -8.58 15.03 -9.83
CA VAL A 123 -7.22 14.55 -10.07
C VAL A 123 -6.24 15.71 -10.03
N LEU A 124 -5.19 15.56 -9.23
CA LEU A 124 -4.06 16.49 -9.18
C LEU A 124 -2.83 15.79 -9.75
N VAL A 125 -2.16 16.44 -10.70
CA VAL A 125 -0.99 15.89 -11.41
C VAL A 125 0.22 16.80 -11.18
N ASN A 126 1.29 16.26 -10.60
CA ASN A 126 2.59 16.94 -10.54
C ASN A 126 3.49 16.40 -11.65
N ILE A 127 4.02 17.26 -12.49
CA ILE A 127 5.00 16.90 -13.51
C ILE A 127 6.34 17.53 -13.12
N THR A 128 7.28 16.72 -12.64
CA THR A 128 8.65 17.17 -12.35
C THR A 128 9.59 16.80 -13.50
N SER A 129 10.35 17.75 -14.01
CA SER A 129 11.30 17.54 -15.12
C SER A 129 12.46 18.52 -15.10
N GLY A 130 13.46 18.29 -15.96
CA GLY A 130 14.45 19.31 -16.32
C GLY A 130 13.86 20.48 -17.11
N VAL A 131 14.74 21.36 -17.60
CA VAL A 131 14.42 22.53 -18.44
C VAL A 131 13.95 22.15 -19.86
N ASP A 132 14.07 20.88 -20.21
CA ASP A 132 13.88 20.33 -21.54
C ASP A 132 12.46 19.80 -21.79
N LEU A 133 11.54 19.92 -20.83
CA LEU A 133 10.14 19.49 -20.98
C LEU A 133 9.38 20.37 -21.97
N THR A 134 8.77 19.72 -22.96
CA THR A 134 8.02 20.39 -24.02
C THR A 134 6.51 20.36 -23.76
N LEU A 135 5.79 21.32 -24.35
CA LEU A 135 4.33 21.37 -24.26
C LEU A 135 3.66 20.12 -24.88
N GLN A 136 4.25 19.57 -25.94
CA GLN A 136 3.71 18.36 -26.59
C GLN A 136 3.77 17.16 -25.67
N GLU A 137 4.89 16.95 -24.97
CA GLU A 137 5.04 15.87 -23.98
C GLU A 137 4.02 15.98 -22.85
N VAL A 138 3.80 17.19 -22.33
CA VAL A 138 2.78 17.45 -21.30
C VAL A 138 1.39 17.13 -21.85
N THR A 139 1.07 17.56 -23.06
CA THR A 139 -0.23 17.32 -23.69
C THR A 139 -0.50 15.82 -23.85
N GLU A 140 0.47 15.06 -24.36
CA GLU A 140 0.34 13.60 -24.53
C GLU A 140 0.12 12.87 -23.20
N ALA A 141 0.83 13.28 -22.14
CA ALA A 141 0.65 12.72 -20.80
C ALA A 141 -0.72 13.05 -20.22
N MET A 142 -1.17 14.30 -20.36
CA MET A 142 -2.47 14.75 -19.86
C MET A 142 -3.63 14.11 -20.62
N ASP A 143 -3.56 14.02 -21.95
CA ASP A 143 -4.59 13.35 -22.77
C ASP A 143 -4.77 11.89 -22.35
N TYR A 144 -3.67 11.20 -22.04
CA TYR A 144 -3.71 9.84 -21.51
C TYR A 144 -4.41 9.77 -20.14
N LEU A 145 -4.07 10.65 -19.20
CA LEU A 145 -4.69 10.68 -17.86
C LEU A 145 -6.18 11.07 -17.92
N HIS A 146 -6.53 12.04 -18.77
CA HIS A 146 -7.92 12.41 -19.04
C HIS A 146 -8.73 11.21 -19.55
N GLY A 147 -8.16 10.40 -20.44
CA GLY A 147 -8.83 9.20 -20.97
C GLY A 147 -9.12 8.12 -19.94
N LEU A 148 -8.50 8.17 -18.76
CA LEU A 148 -8.72 7.21 -17.67
C LEU A 148 -9.75 7.69 -16.65
N CYS A 149 -10.00 8.99 -16.54
CA CYS A 149 -10.89 9.57 -15.54
C CYS A 149 -12.37 9.48 -15.93
N ASP A 150 -13.27 9.80 -14.99
CA ASP A 150 -14.73 9.72 -15.22
C ASP A 150 -15.20 10.81 -16.21
N GLY A 151 -15.16 10.50 -17.51
CA GLY A 151 -15.75 11.30 -18.58
C GLY A 151 -15.36 12.78 -18.57
N SER A 152 -16.22 13.61 -19.18
CA SER A 152 -16.05 15.06 -19.29
C SER A 152 -16.29 15.84 -17.98
N GLU A 153 -16.45 15.16 -16.85
CA GLU A 153 -16.84 15.77 -15.56
C GLU A 153 -15.73 15.71 -14.49
N ALA A 154 -14.59 15.07 -14.79
CA ALA A 154 -13.46 15.05 -13.86
C ALA A 154 -12.69 16.38 -13.85
N ASP A 155 -12.52 16.96 -12.67
CA ASP A 155 -11.69 18.13 -12.43
C ASP A 155 -10.22 17.69 -12.36
N ILE A 156 -9.46 17.96 -13.42
CA ILE A 156 -8.03 17.62 -13.49
C ILE A 156 -7.19 18.90 -13.48
N TYR A 157 -6.35 19.02 -12.45
CA TYR A 157 -5.39 20.11 -12.31
C TYR A 157 -3.98 19.55 -12.44
N PHE A 158 -3.11 20.25 -13.16
CA PHE A 158 -1.72 19.85 -13.30
C PHE A 158 -0.76 21.01 -13.10
N GLY A 159 0.33 20.72 -12.38
CA GLY A 159 1.45 21.63 -12.17
C GLY A 159 2.71 21.08 -12.80
N THR A 160 3.62 21.98 -13.18
CA THR A 160 4.96 21.61 -13.64
C THR A 160 5.98 22.13 -12.64
N VAL A 161 6.96 21.31 -12.28
CA VAL A 161 8.02 21.68 -11.34
C VAL A 161 9.35 21.42 -12.02
N LEU A 162 10.24 22.40 -11.95
CA LEU A 162 11.55 22.30 -12.57
C LEU A 162 12.57 21.76 -11.56
N ASP A 163 13.12 20.59 -11.85
CA ASP A 163 14.22 19.98 -11.10
C ASP A 163 15.42 19.78 -12.03
N PRO A 164 16.50 20.57 -11.88
CA PRO A 164 17.72 20.44 -12.68
C PRO A 164 18.38 19.06 -12.60
N ASN A 165 18.07 18.26 -11.58
CA ASN A 165 18.62 16.91 -11.43
C ASN A 165 17.91 15.86 -12.30
N LEU A 166 16.77 16.21 -12.91
CA LEU A 166 15.96 15.32 -13.75
C LEU A 166 16.18 15.54 -15.25
N ASP A 167 17.31 16.10 -15.67
CA ASP A 167 17.59 16.36 -17.10
C ASP A 167 17.49 15.07 -17.95
N GLY A 168 16.70 15.09 -19.01
CA GLY A 168 16.42 13.89 -19.82
C GLY A 168 15.39 12.90 -19.22
N SER A 169 14.79 13.20 -18.06
CA SER A 169 13.79 12.37 -17.38
C SER A 169 12.57 13.15 -16.91
N VAL A 170 11.44 12.47 -16.75
CA VAL A 170 10.20 13.06 -16.23
C VAL A 170 9.65 12.16 -15.13
N ARG A 171 9.27 12.78 -14.01
CA ARG A 171 8.54 12.15 -12.91
C ARG A 171 7.14 12.72 -12.86
N ILE A 172 6.13 11.86 -12.89
CA ILE A 172 4.73 12.25 -12.75
C ILE A 172 4.18 11.65 -11.46
N THR A 173 3.60 12.49 -10.62
CA THR A 173 2.83 12.08 -9.44
C THR A 173 1.37 12.41 -9.67
N VAL A 174 0.50 11.40 -9.59
CA VAL A 174 -0.95 11.53 -9.75
C VAL A 174 -1.60 11.29 -8.40
N LEU A 175 -2.41 12.24 -7.95
CA LEU A 175 -3.30 12.11 -6.80
C LEU A 175 -4.73 12.08 -7.31
N ALA A 176 -5.41 10.96 -7.13
CA ALA A 176 -6.79 10.75 -7.54
C ALA A 176 -7.70 10.73 -6.31
N THR A 177 -8.84 11.41 -6.41
CA THR A 177 -9.80 11.63 -5.32
C THR A 177 -11.24 11.54 -5.85
N GLY A 178 -12.21 11.47 -4.93
CA GLY A 178 -13.62 11.48 -5.31
C GLY A 178 -14.09 10.18 -5.95
N PHE A 179 -13.47 9.05 -5.59
CA PHE A 179 -13.94 7.73 -5.98
C PHE A 179 -15.34 7.48 -5.40
N LEU A 180 -16.25 6.95 -6.22
CA LEU A 180 -17.55 6.52 -5.73
C LEU A 180 -17.35 5.45 -4.64
N PRO A 181 -18.10 5.53 -3.52
CA PRO A 181 -18.02 4.50 -2.50
C PRO A 181 -18.41 3.16 -3.13
N ILE A 182 -17.44 2.24 -3.16
CA ILE A 182 -17.73 0.84 -3.42
C ILE A 182 -18.53 0.39 -2.20
N GLU A 183 -19.84 0.20 -2.36
CA GLU A 183 -20.59 -0.63 -1.43
C GLU A 183 -19.81 -1.94 -1.32
N ARG A 184 -19.16 -2.18 -0.18
CA ARG A 184 -18.65 -3.51 0.13
C ARG A 184 -19.88 -4.41 0.11
N VAL A 185 -20.09 -5.11 -1.00
CA VAL A 185 -21.09 -6.17 -1.08
C VAL A 185 -20.60 -7.25 -0.14
N VAL A 186 -21.04 -7.15 1.11
CA VAL A 186 -20.94 -8.26 2.04
C VAL A 186 -21.94 -9.26 1.49
N GLU A 187 -21.48 -10.18 0.63
CA GLU A 187 -22.32 -11.30 0.23
C GLU A 187 -22.79 -11.96 1.54
N PRO A 188 -24.11 -12.00 1.81
CA PRO A 188 -24.62 -12.71 2.95
C PRO A 188 -24.17 -14.16 2.78
N LEU A 189 -23.37 -14.67 3.71
CA LEU A 189 -23.07 -16.09 3.79
C LEU A 189 -24.42 -16.81 3.83
N GLU A 190 -24.83 -17.40 2.71
CA GLU A 190 -26.03 -18.21 2.64
C GLU A 190 -25.88 -19.30 3.69
N THR A 191 -26.73 -19.23 4.70
CA THR A 191 -26.77 -20.22 5.76
C THR A 191 -27.22 -21.52 5.11
N VAL A 192 -26.26 -22.41 4.81
CA VAL A 192 -26.54 -23.76 4.32
C VAL A 192 -27.44 -24.41 5.35
N LYS A 193 -28.74 -24.50 5.04
CA LYS A 193 -29.69 -25.26 5.86
C LYS A 193 -29.21 -26.69 5.86
N ALA A 194 -28.76 -27.17 7.03
CA ALA A 194 -28.47 -28.56 7.26
C ALA A 194 -29.75 -29.36 6.98
N THR A 195 -29.77 -30.10 5.88
CA THR A 195 -30.78 -31.12 5.63
C THR A 195 -30.51 -32.28 6.58
N GLU A 196 -31.43 -32.55 7.50
CA GLU A 196 -31.41 -33.74 8.34
C GLU A 196 -31.41 -35.01 7.46
N PRO A 197 -30.56 -36.01 7.73
CA PRO A 197 -30.58 -37.27 6.99
C PRO A 197 -31.81 -38.11 7.38
N GLU A 198 -32.58 -38.51 6.36
CA GLU A 198 -33.74 -39.39 6.46
C GLU A 198 -33.32 -40.84 6.82
N PRO A 199 -34.06 -41.57 7.68
CA PRO A 199 -33.64 -42.90 8.11
C PRO A 199 -33.98 -43.97 7.05
N GLU A 200 -32.95 -44.61 6.49
CA GLU A 200 -33.09 -45.74 5.57
C GLU A 200 -33.74 -46.96 6.26
N ARG A 201 -34.84 -47.44 5.67
CA ARG A 201 -35.50 -48.69 6.04
C ARG A 201 -34.83 -49.88 5.34
N HIS A 202 -34.35 -50.83 6.14
CA HIS A 202 -33.90 -52.15 5.70
C HIS A 202 -34.92 -52.89 4.81
N ARG A 203 -34.47 -53.40 3.67
CA ARG A 203 -34.98 -54.65 3.07
C ARG A 203 -33.83 -55.50 2.56
N ALA A 204 -33.74 -56.71 3.11
CA ALA A 204 -32.88 -57.79 2.64
C ALA A 204 -33.44 -58.42 1.35
N VAL A 205 -32.57 -58.71 0.37
CA VAL A 205 -32.72 -59.84 -0.56
C VAL A 205 -31.32 -60.39 -0.93
N VAL A 206 -31.31 -61.71 -1.06
CA VAL A 206 -30.27 -62.73 -1.17
C VAL A 206 -29.59 -62.84 -2.54
N HIS A 207 -28.28 -63.18 -2.50
CA HIS A 207 -27.40 -63.91 -3.44
C HIS A 207 -27.81 -64.15 -4.92
N ALA A 208 -26.88 -63.88 -5.86
CA ALA A 208 -26.22 -64.91 -6.70
C ALA A 208 -25.04 -64.37 -7.56
N ALA A 209 -23.87 -64.98 -7.34
CA ALA A 209 -22.79 -65.39 -8.26
C ALA A 209 -22.29 -64.49 -9.42
N GLY A 210 -20.97 -64.24 -9.41
CA GLY A 210 -20.18 -63.88 -10.59
C GLY A 210 -18.72 -63.56 -10.24
N PHE A 211 -17.79 -64.45 -10.61
CA PHE A 211 -16.35 -64.44 -10.32
C PHE A 211 -15.56 -63.25 -10.90
N SER A 212 -14.52 -62.76 -10.20
CA SER A 212 -13.10 -63.13 -10.43
C SER A 212 -12.11 -62.13 -9.80
N THR A 213 -11.21 -62.63 -8.93
CA THR A 213 -9.77 -62.34 -8.70
C THR A 213 -9.21 -60.93 -9.05
N GLN A 214 -8.38 -60.23 -8.26
CA GLN A 214 -7.20 -60.69 -7.51
C GLN A 214 -6.54 -59.51 -6.75
N LYS A 215 -5.81 -59.86 -5.67
CA LYS A 215 -4.63 -59.20 -5.06
C LYS A 215 -4.81 -58.06 -4.03
N LEU A 216 -4.69 -58.46 -2.76
CA LEU A 216 -4.16 -57.67 -1.64
C LEU A 216 -2.70 -57.29 -1.89
N VAL A 217 -2.32 -56.07 -1.53
CA VAL A 217 -0.94 -55.70 -1.20
C VAL A 217 -0.96 -54.94 0.12
N ASP A 218 -0.16 -55.42 1.06
CA ASP A 218 0.03 -54.94 2.44
C ASP A 218 0.57 -53.50 2.50
N VAL A 219 0.08 -52.75 3.51
CA VAL A 219 0.65 -51.48 3.97
C VAL A 219 1.59 -51.79 5.14
N PRO A 220 2.89 -51.42 5.09
CA PRO A 220 3.79 -51.60 6.23
C PRO A 220 3.57 -50.52 7.31
N PRO A 221 3.79 -50.85 8.60
CA PRO A 221 3.58 -49.93 9.73
C PRO A 221 4.73 -48.92 9.89
N VAL A 222 4.36 -47.75 10.40
CA VAL A 222 5.20 -46.57 10.67
C VAL A 222 6.25 -46.84 11.77
N PRO A 223 7.53 -46.48 11.60
CA PRO A 223 8.53 -46.56 12.67
C PRO A 223 8.53 -45.32 13.58
N ASN A 224 8.68 -45.57 14.88
CA ASN A 224 9.00 -44.59 15.93
C ASN A 224 10.40 -44.00 15.69
N GLU A 225 10.50 -42.67 15.56
CA GLU A 225 11.77 -41.94 15.62
C GLU A 225 12.04 -41.50 17.06
N GLY A 226 12.74 -42.37 17.80
CA GLY A 226 13.66 -41.95 18.85
C GLY A 226 15.05 -41.75 18.24
N ASP A 227 15.85 -40.88 18.87
CA ASP A 227 17.23 -40.48 18.54
C ASP A 227 17.43 -39.36 17.51
N ALA A 228 17.25 -38.12 17.98
CA ALA A 228 17.98 -36.96 17.45
C ALA A 228 19.02 -36.47 18.50
N PRO A 229 20.27 -36.18 18.09
CA PRO A 229 21.36 -35.86 19.01
C PRO A 229 21.23 -34.47 19.64
N VAL A 230 21.46 -34.40 20.95
CA VAL A 230 21.54 -33.18 21.76
C VAL A 230 22.82 -32.41 21.38
N VAL A 231 22.66 -31.25 20.73
CA VAL A 231 23.76 -30.31 20.51
C VAL A 231 23.85 -29.38 21.71
N ASN A 232 24.95 -29.51 22.47
CA ASN A 232 25.28 -28.67 23.62
C ASN A 232 25.58 -27.22 23.18
N ALA A 233 24.60 -26.33 23.28
CA ALA A 233 24.83 -24.89 23.22
C ALA A 233 25.26 -24.37 24.61
N ARG A 234 26.41 -23.70 24.67
CA ARG A 234 26.91 -23.01 25.87
C ARG A 234 25.99 -21.82 26.20
N PRO A 235 25.68 -21.55 27.48
CA PRO A 235 24.88 -20.38 27.85
C PRO A 235 25.67 -19.09 27.62
N ALA A 236 25.07 -18.15 26.88
CA ALA A 236 25.53 -16.77 26.80
C ALA A 236 25.32 -16.11 28.18
N GLN A 237 26.35 -15.43 28.67
CA GLN A 237 26.35 -14.73 29.94
C GLN A 237 25.34 -13.58 29.90
N ARG A 238 24.48 -13.53 30.93
CA ARG A 238 23.50 -12.48 31.19
C ARG A 238 24.25 -11.24 31.68
N GLY A 239 24.31 -10.20 30.85
CA GLY A 239 24.74 -8.86 31.24
C GLY A 239 23.58 -8.14 31.94
N GLU A 240 23.83 -7.80 33.20
CA GLU A 240 23.40 -6.65 34.00
C GLU A 240 21.93 -6.19 33.92
N ASP A 241 21.27 -6.26 35.09
CA ASP A 241 19.94 -5.78 35.40
C ASP A 241 19.83 -4.26 35.18
N PHE A 242 18.91 -3.83 34.31
CA PHE A 242 18.43 -2.45 34.27
C PHE A 242 17.08 -2.39 34.96
N ASP A 243 17.07 -1.75 36.14
CA ASP A 243 15.88 -1.50 36.93
C ASP A 243 14.90 -0.62 36.14
N ALA A 244 13.69 -1.13 35.95
CA ALA A 244 12.59 -0.44 35.29
C ALA A 244 11.87 0.48 36.28
N GLU A 245 12.55 1.49 36.81
CA GLU A 245 11.96 2.39 37.80
C GLU A 245 12.64 3.78 37.85
N ASP A 246 12.85 4.42 36.69
CA ASP A 246 13.14 5.86 36.63
C ASP A 246 12.22 6.58 35.62
N VAL A 247 11.04 6.91 36.15
CA VAL A 247 10.35 8.21 36.05
C VAL A 247 10.46 8.95 34.71
N TYR A 248 9.55 8.66 33.78
CA TYR A 248 9.18 9.63 32.75
C TYR A 248 8.25 10.67 33.38
N ASP A 249 8.74 11.91 33.54
CA ASP A 249 7.92 13.06 33.93
C ASP A 249 7.08 13.51 32.72
N ASP A 250 5.76 13.46 32.87
CA ASP A 250 4.77 13.75 31.81
C ASP A 250 4.78 15.23 31.35
N SER A 251 5.57 16.09 32.01
CA SER A 251 5.70 17.51 31.67
C SER A 251 6.67 17.81 30.52
N ASP A 252 7.42 16.81 30.02
CA ASP A 252 8.48 17.02 29.02
C ASP A 252 8.06 16.74 27.56
N LEU A 253 6.78 16.55 27.23
CA LEU A 253 6.34 16.17 25.87
C LEU A 253 6.44 17.30 24.82
N ASP A 254 6.62 18.56 25.22
CA ASP A 254 6.60 19.72 24.31
C ASP A 254 7.96 20.05 23.67
N ILE A 255 9.04 19.33 23.99
CA ILE A 255 10.38 19.59 23.43
C ILE A 255 10.79 18.48 22.46
N PRO A 256 11.07 18.77 21.18
CA PRO A 256 11.55 17.78 20.20
C PRO A 256 12.82 17.04 20.67
N ALA A 257 12.89 15.74 20.38
CA ALA A 257 13.91 14.82 20.91
C ALA A 257 15.37 15.28 20.70
N PHE A 258 15.66 15.99 19.59
CA PHE A 258 17.02 16.42 19.26
C PHE A 258 17.60 17.48 20.22
N ILE A 259 16.75 18.26 20.91
CA ILE A 259 17.21 19.26 21.89
C ILE A 259 17.55 18.60 23.23
N ARG A 260 16.89 17.49 23.58
CA ARG A 260 17.10 16.79 24.85
C ARG A 260 18.46 16.12 24.91
N GLU A 261 18.88 15.49 23.82
CA GLU A 261 20.20 14.84 23.72
C GLU A 261 21.36 15.85 23.85
N HIS A 262 21.17 17.08 23.39
CA HIS A 262 22.23 18.07 23.40
C HIS A 262 22.49 18.70 24.78
N GLN A 263 21.49 18.66 25.68
CA GLN A 263 21.62 19.14 27.06
C GLN A 263 22.19 18.07 28.01
N ALA A 264 21.87 16.80 27.80
CA ALA A 264 22.42 15.69 28.57
C ALA A 264 23.95 15.50 28.36
N ALA A 265 24.47 15.85 27.19
CA ALA A 265 25.89 15.74 26.85
C ALA A 265 26.80 16.82 27.44
N LYS A 266 26.27 17.72 28.31
CA LYS A 266 27.03 18.82 28.94
C LYS A 266 27.11 18.76 30.47
N GLN A 267 26.74 17.63 31.08
CA GLN A 267 27.01 17.35 32.49
C GLN A 267 28.10 16.29 32.64
#